data_AF-A0A1S2MGI0-F1
#
_entry.id   AF-A0A1S2MGI0-F1
#
_cell.length_a   1.000
_cell.length_b   1.000
_cell.length_c   1.000
_cell.angle_alpha   90.00
_cell.angle_beta   90.00
_cell.angle_gamma   90.00
#
_symmetry.space_group_name_H-M   'P 1'
#
loop_
_entity.id
_entity.type
_entity.pdbx_description
1 polymer ?
#
loop_
_entity_poly.entity_id
_entity_poly.type
_entity_poly.pdbx_seq_one_letter_code
_entity_poly.pdbx_strand_id
1 'polypeptide(L)'
;MGVKFTGLKELEQELMKQYNPARMERIIDKALTAGAKRMLHIVKQTQSKYKNTGATVREATISEPMTINGRRVVKIHWRGPDNRYSIIHLQEEGFYNKDGTFNSPDSKGALQRAVIEGREVYFQTIKSELEKEF
;
A
#
# COMPACT_ATOMS: atom_id res chain seq x y z
N MET A 1 -6.96 16.96 -22.63
CA MET A 1 -6.24 18.21 -22.26
C MET A 1 -5.15 17.79 -21.28
N GLY A 2 -3.87 18.07 -21.54
CA GLY A 2 -2.78 17.55 -20.70
C GLY A 2 -2.47 18.46 -19.53
N VAL A 3 -3.02 18.19 -18.34
CA VAL A 3 -2.63 18.88 -17.12
C VAL A 3 -1.34 18.24 -16.58
N LYS A 4 -0.29 19.04 -16.44
CA LYS A 4 1.03 18.56 -15.98
C LYS A 4 1.07 18.64 -14.45
N PHE A 5 0.96 17.51 -13.79
CA PHE A 5 0.97 17.44 -12.32
C PHE A 5 2.40 17.31 -11.77
N THR A 6 2.81 18.28 -10.95
CA THR A 6 4.12 18.34 -10.29
C THR A 6 4.14 17.72 -8.89
N GLY A 7 2.97 17.57 -8.23
CA GLY A 7 2.84 16.91 -6.92
C GLY A 7 1.41 16.49 -6.56
N LEU A 8 1.28 15.60 -5.56
CA LEU A 8 -0.01 15.01 -5.14
C LEU A 8 -1.02 16.04 -4.64
N LYS A 9 -0.53 17.09 -3.96
CA LYS A 9 -1.36 18.14 -3.36
C LYS A 9 -1.91 19.12 -4.41
N GLU A 10 -1.11 19.46 -5.41
CA GLU A 10 -1.51 20.33 -6.52
C GLU A 10 -2.52 19.61 -7.42
N LEU A 11 -2.27 18.32 -7.67
CA LEU A 11 -3.22 17.42 -8.33
C LEU A 11 -4.56 17.40 -7.58
N GLU A 12 -4.59 17.13 -6.27
CA GLU A 12 -5.83 17.14 -5.49
C GLU A 12 -6.59 18.48 -5.59
N GLN A 13 -5.90 19.62 -5.48
CA GLN A 13 -6.54 20.93 -5.50
C GLN A 13 -7.11 21.31 -6.87
N GLU A 14 -6.37 21.05 -7.96
CA GLU A 14 -6.83 21.34 -9.33
C GLU A 14 -8.05 20.48 -9.69
N LEU A 15 -8.03 19.23 -9.23
CA LEU A 15 -9.11 18.28 -9.39
C LEU A 15 -10.38 18.69 -8.61
N MET A 16 -10.24 19.14 -7.37
CA MET A 16 -11.38 19.60 -6.56
C MET A 16 -12.07 20.87 -7.12
N LYS A 17 -11.35 21.70 -7.90
CA LYS A 17 -11.91 22.91 -8.52
C LYS A 17 -12.76 22.66 -9.77
N GLN A 18 -12.43 21.65 -10.56
CA GLN A 18 -13.05 21.44 -11.88
C GLN A 18 -14.19 20.41 -11.89
N TYR A 19 -14.35 19.61 -10.83
CA TYR A 19 -15.25 18.45 -10.84
C TYR A 19 -16.20 18.41 -9.64
N ASN A 20 -17.39 17.82 -9.83
CA ASN A 20 -18.31 17.50 -8.75
C ASN A 20 -17.58 16.67 -7.66
N PRO A 21 -17.61 17.07 -6.37
CA PRO A 21 -16.90 16.39 -5.29
C PRO A 21 -17.12 14.87 -5.26
N ALA A 22 -18.35 14.41 -5.46
CA ALA A 22 -18.68 12.99 -5.43
C ALA A 22 -18.10 12.21 -6.62
N ARG A 23 -18.01 12.85 -7.80
CA ARG A 23 -17.36 12.26 -8.98
C ARG A 23 -15.85 12.18 -8.75
N MET A 24 -15.27 13.22 -8.16
CA MET A 24 -13.84 13.28 -7.89
C MET A 24 -13.41 12.22 -6.87
N GLU A 25 -14.18 12.03 -5.80
CA GLU A 25 -13.91 11.01 -4.80
C GLU A 25 -13.85 9.61 -5.44
N ARG A 26 -14.78 9.28 -6.34
CA ARG A 26 -14.79 8.00 -7.07
C ARG A 26 -13.56 7.83 -7.97
N ILE A 27 -13.13 8.89 -8.65
CA ILE A 27 -11.93 8.88 -9.49
C ILE A 27 -10.68 8.62 -8.62
N ILE A 28 -10.56 9.32 -7.50
CA ILE A 28 -9.46 9.14 -6.54
C ILE A 28 -9.48 7.72 -5.97
N ASP A 29 -10.63 7.22 -5.57
CA ASP A 29 -10.79 5.86 -5.02
C ASP A 29 -10.36 4.78 -6.00
N LYS A 30 -10.74 4.94 -7.28
CA LYS A 30 -10.32 4.05 -8.36
C LYS A 30 -8.80 4.07 -8.53
N ALA A 31 -8.19 5.25 -8.58
CA ALA A 31 -6.75 5.42 -8.73
C ALA A 31 -5.96 4.85 -7.54
N LEU A 32 -6.39 5.15 -6.30
CA LEU A 32 -5.80 4.63 -5.08
C LEU A 32 -5.89 3.10 -5.01
N THR A 33 -7.05 2.54 -5.37
CA THR A 33 -7.25 1.08 -5.41
C THR A 33 -6.34 0.42 -6.43
N ALA A 34 -6.19 1.00 -7.63
CA ALA A 34 -5.29 0.49 -8.66
C ALA A 34 -3.82 0.52 -8.21
N GLY A 35 -3.38 1.64 -7.64
CA GLY A 35 -2.04 1.78 -7.07
C GLY A 35 -1.79 0.78 -5.94
N ALA A 36 -2.75 0.62 -5.03
CA ALA A 36 -2.66 -0.32 -3.93
C ALA A 36 -2.58 -1.79 -4.39
N LYS A 37 -3.30 -2.16 -5.46
CA LYS A 37 -3.19 -3.50 -6.07
C LYS A 37 -1.78 -3.77 -6.62
N ARG A 38 -1.16 -2.78 -7.26
CA ARG A 38 0.23 -2.89 -7.76
C ARG A 38 1.22 -3.01 -6.62
N MET A 39 1.08 -2.17 -5.59
CA MET A 39 1.91 -2.25 -4.39
C MET A 39 1.75 -3.60 -3.66
N LEU A 40 0.52 -4.11 -3.53
CA LEU A 40 0.24 -5.42 -2.94
C LEU A 40 0.96 -6.53 -3.70
N HIS A 41 1.01 -6.46 -5.03
CA HIS A 41 1.74 -7.43 -5.84
C HIS A 41 3.25 -7.44 -5.51
N ILE A 42 3.87 -6.26 -5.40
CA ILE A 42 5.28 -6.11 -5.03
C ILE A 42 5.54 -6.68 -3.62
N VAL A 43 4.69 -6.31 -2.65
CA VAL A 43 4.76 -6.84 -1.27
C VAL A 43 4.69 -8.36 -1.27
N LYS A 44 3.73 -8.95 -2.01
CA LYS A 44 3.56 -10.41 -2.11
C LYS A 44 4.77 -11.09 -2.76
N GLN A 45 5.38 -10.48 -3.79
CA GLN A 45 6.60 -11.01 -4.41
C GLN A 45 7.77 -11.02 -3.42
N THR A 46 7.99 -9.92 -2.69
CA THR A 46 9.07 -9.85 -1.70
C THR A 46 8.88 -10.87 -0.59
N GLN A 47 7.65 -11.01 -0.06
CA GLN A 47 7.34 -11.99 0.98
C GLN A 47 7.39 -13.44 0.49
N SER A 48 7.20 -13.68 -0.81
CA SER A 48 7.32 -15.03 -1.38
C SER A 48 8.74 -15.58 -1.32
N LYS A 49 9.75 -14.72 -1.21
CA LYS A 49 11.16 -15.13 -1.01
C LYS A 49 11.39 -15.75 0.38
N TYR A 50 10.57 -15.40 1.36
CA TYR A 50 10.65 -15.85 2.75
C TYR A 50 9.55 -16.86 3.09
N LYS A 51 9.04 -17.57 2.07
CA LYS A 51 7.83 -18.38 2.15
C LYS A 51 8.13 -19.73 2.76
N ASN A 52 7.75 -19.90 4.02
CA ASN A 52 7.67 -21.23 4.63
C ASN A 52 6.32 -21.92 4.25
N THR A 53 5.19 -21.36 4.68
CA THR A 53 3.83 -21.94 4.44
C THR A 53 2.97 -21.18 3.41
N GLY A 54 3.39 -19.97 3.01
CA GLY A 54 2.61 -19.09 2.15
C GLY A 54 1.48 -18.32 2.80
N ALA A 55 1.17 -18.57 4.08
CA ALA A 55 0.09 -17.90 4.81
C ALA A 55 0.19 -16.37 4.74
N THR A 56 1.39 -15.82 4.93
CA THR A 56 1.65 -14.39 4.84
C THR A 56 1.19 -13.77 3.51
N VAL A 57 1.48 -14.44 2.40
CA VAL A 57 1.14 -13.95 1.06
C VAL A 57 -0.36 -14.08 0.79
N ARG A 58 -0.98 -15.16 1.30
CA ARG A 58 -2.44 -15.39 1.17
C ARG A 58 -3.24 -14.33 1.89
N GLU A 59 -2.83 -13.98 3.11
CA GLU A 59 -3.57 -13.04 3.96
C GLU A 59 -3.31 -11.57 3.65
N ALA A 60 -2.25 -11.26 2.91
CA ALA A 60 -1.99 -9.89 2.45
C ALA A 60 -3.11 -9.44 1.49
N THR A 61 -3.83 -8.40 1.89
CA THR A 61 -4.95 -7.80 1.17
C THR A 61 -4.92 -6.27 1.27
N ILE A 62 -5.83 -5.61 0.57
CA ILE A 62 -6.06 -4.17 0.65
C ILE A 62 -7.42 -3.88 1.29
N SER A 63 -7.52 -2.76 2.00
CA SER A 63 -8.80 -2.24 2.47
C SER A 63 -9.59 -1.61 1.34
N GLU A 64 -10.88 -1.35 1.59
CA GLU A 64 -11.60 -0.35 0.81
C GLU A 64 -10.99 1.05 1.04
N PRO A 65 -11.15 1.98 0.08
CA PRO A 65 -10.77 3.37 0.28
C PRO A 65 -11.51 3.98 1.48
N MET A 66 -10.76 4.66 2.34
CA MET A 66 -11.30 5.28 3.54
C MET A 66 -10.62 6.62 3.84
N THR A 67 -11.28 7.47 4.61
CA THR A 67 -10.72 8.76 5.01
C THR A 67 -10.09 8.65 6.39
N ILE A 68 -8.80 9.00 6.49
CA ILE A 68 -8.03 9.01 7.74
C ILE A 68 -7.36 10.37 7.85
N ASN A 69 -7.65 11.10 8.94
CA ASN A 69 -7.10 12.43 9.20
C ASN A 69 -7.25 13.38 7.99
N GLY A 70 -8.43 13.35 7.36
CA GLY A 70 -8.76 14.20 6.20
C GLY A 70 -8.12 13.76 4.88
N ARG A 71 -7.43 12.61 4.82
CA ARG A 71 -6.82 12.09 3.58
C ARG A 71 -7.49 10.79 3.16
N ARG A 72 -7.69 10.62 1.85
CA ARG A 72 -8.19 9.37 1.29
C ARG A 72 -7.06 8.35 1.20
N VAL A 73 -7.26 7.15 1.74
CA VAL A 73 -6.21 6.14 1.94
C VAL A 73 -6.76 4.74 1.65
N VAL A 74 -5.91 3.88 1.08
CA VAL A 74 -6.08 2.43 1.01
C VAL A 74 -4.96 1.78 1.82
N LYS A 75 -5.29 0.87 2.74
CA LYS A 75 -4.31 0.16 3.57
C LYS A 75 -3.96 -1.18 2.95
N ILE A 76 -2.68 -1.54 2.97
CA ILE A 76 -2.26 -2.94 2.86
C ILE A 76 -2.25 -3.54 4.26
N HIS A 77 -2.88 -4.69 4.44
CA HIS A 77 -2.96 -5.36 5.74
C HIS A 77 -3.06 -6.89 5.58
N TRP A 78 -2.87 -7.61 6.68
CA TRP A 78 -3.01 -9.06 6.74
C TRP A 78 -4.32 -9.42 7.43
N ARG A 79 -5.17 -10.20 6.75
CA ARG A 79 -6.43 -10.69 7.30
C ARG A 79 -6.72 -12.10 6.80
N GLY A 80 -6.89 -13.04 7.73
CA GLY A 80 -7.25 -14.42 7.43
C GLY A 80 -7.18 -15.32 8.67
N PRO A 81 -7.38 -16.64 8.49
CA PRO A 81 -7.46 -17.62 9.58
C PRO A 81 -6.12 -17.90 10.29
N ASP A 82 -5.00 -17.62 9.63
CA ASP A 82 -3.63 -17.81 10.14
C ASP A 82 -3.12 -16.60 10.96
N ASN A 83 -3.94 -15.54 11.08
CA ASN A 83 -3.67 -14.31 11.86
C ASN A 83 -2.25 -13.75 11.68
N ARG A 84 -1.80 -13.62 10.43
CA ARG A 84 -0.42 -13.24 10.09
C ARG A 84 -0.07 -11.81 10.46
N TYR A 85 -1.06 -10.97 10.80
CA TYR A 85 -0.85 -9.60 11.24
C TYR A 85 0.23 -9.49 12.32
N SER A 86 0.10 -10.24 13.43
CA SER A 86 1.06 -10.19 14.54
C SER A 86 2.44 -10.69 14.13
N ILE A 87 2.51 -11.72 13.29
CA ILE A 87 3.79 -12.29 12.86
C ILE A 87 4.56 -11.32 11.97
N ILE A 88 3.88 -10.57 11.10
CA ILE A 88 4.54 -9.59 10.24
C ILE A 88 5.25 -8.50 11.04
N HIS A 89 4.65 -8.02 12.12
CA HIS A 89 5.28 -7.01 12.98
C HIS A 89 6.57 -7.55 13.60
N LEU A 90 6.52 -8.78 14.14
CA LEU A 90 7.71 -9.44 14.68
C LEU A 90 8.78 -9.69 13.60
N GLN A 91 8.38 -9.99 12.37
CA GLN A 91 9.30 -10.17 11.24
C GLN A 91 9.97 -8.87 10.80
N GLU A 92 9.28 -7.73 10.90
CA GLU A 92 9.80 -6.42 10.48
C GLU A 92 10.56 -5.67 11.58
N GLU A 93 10.27 -5.94 12.85
CA GLU A 93 10.88 -5.23 13.99
C GLU A 93 11.90 -6.10 14.73
N GLY A 94 11.77 -7.42 14.67
CA GLY A 94 12.43 -8.36 15.57
C GLY A 94 11.68 -8.49 16.89
N PHE A 95 12.11 -9.41 17.75
CA PHE A 95 11.44 -9.68 19.02
C PHE A 95 12.36 -10.31 20.06
N TYR A 96 12.03 -10.16 21.34
CA TYR A 96 12.72 -10.84 22.42
C TYR A 96 12.12 -12.22 22.67
N ASN A 97 12.99 -13.22 22.81
CA ASN A 97 12.64 -14.55 23.28
C ASN A 97 12.35 -14.55 24.78
N LYS A 98 11.76 -15.64 25.28
CA LYS A 98 11.43 -15.80 26.72
C LYS A 98 12.68 -15.77 27.63
N ASP A 99 13.84 -16.14 27.09
CA ASP A 99 15.13 -16.13 27.79
C ASP A 99 15.82 -14.74 27.76
N GLY A 100 15.14 -13.72 27.20
CA GLY A 100 15.67 -12.36 27.09
C GLY A 100 16.60 -12.14 25.89
N THR A 101 16.85 -13.15 25.05
CA THR A 101 17.67 -12.98 23.84
C THR A 101 16.88 -12.27 22.74
N PHE A 102 17.49 -11.29 22.07
CA PHE A 102 16.87 -10.61 20.94
C PHE A 102 17.03 -11.42 19.65
N ASN A 103 15.92 -11.76 19.01
CA ASN A 103 15.89 -12.37 17.70
C ASN A 103 15.67 -11.28 16.63
N SER A 104 16.60 -11.18 15.68
CA SER A 104 16.49 -10.31 14.51
C SER A 104 16.33 -11.18 13.26
N PRO A 105 15.12 -11.31 12.69
CA PRO A 105 14.90 -12.11 11.49
C PRO A 105 15.67 -11.57 10.28
N ASP A 106 16.16 -12.44 9.40
CA ASP A 106 16.79 -12.04 8.13
C ASP A 106 15.84 -11.25 7.22
N SER A 107 14.52 -11.46 7.40
CA SER A 107 13.47 -10.73 6.70
C SER A 107 13.26 -9.31 7.23
N LYS A 108 13.98 -8.88 8.27
CA LYS A 108 13.80 -7.56 8.89
C LYS A 108 13.95 -6.43 7.87
N GLY A 109 12.96 -5.53 7.86
CA GLY A 109 12.88 -4.42 6.92
C GLY A 109 12.58 -4.81 5.47
N ALA A 110 12.27 -6.07 5.17
CA ALA A 110 11.98 -6.50 3.80
C ALA A 110 10.69 -5.87 3.28
N LEU A 111 9.65 -5.77 4.12
CA LEU A 111 8.43 -5.05 3.75
C LEU A 111 8.70 -3.56 3.55
N GLN A 112 9.49 -2.94 4.42
CA GLN A 112 9.84 -1.53 4.29
C GLN A 112 10.58 -1.25 2.98
N ARG A 113 11.56 -2.09 2.62
CA ARG A 113 12.27 -2.01 1.33
C ARG A 113 11.30 -2.18 0.15
N ALA A 114 10.40 -3.16 0.21
CA ALA A 114 9.39 -3.38 -0.83
C ALA A 114 8.48 -2.16 -1.04
N VAL A 115 8.09 -1.49 0.05
CA VAL A 115 7.28 -0.26 -0.01
C VAL A 115 8.07 0.88 -0.64
N ILE A 116 9.36 1.02 -0.31
CA ILE A 116 10.23 2.05 -0.90
C ILE A 116 10.40 1.80 -2.40
N GLU A 117 10.72 0.57 -2.81
CA GLU A 117 10.89 0.18 -4.21
C GLU A 117 9.60 0.33 -5.02
N GLY A 118 8.46 -0.07 -4.43
CA GLY A 118 7.15 0.01 -5.09
C GLY A 118 6.57 1.43 -5.14
N ARG A 119 7.18 2.40 -4.47
CA ARG A 119 6.66 3.77 -4.37
C ARG A 119 6.52 4.44 -5.73
N GLU A 120 7.51 4.27 -6.59
CA GLU A 120 7.47 4.84 -7.94
C GLU A 120 6.36 4.20 -8.78
N VAL A 121 6.25 2.87 -8.76
CA VAL A 121 5.19 2.12 -9.45
C VAL A 121 3.80 2.56 -8.98
N TYR A 122 3.63 2.76 -7.67
CA TYR A 122 2.39 3.26 -7.09
C TYR A 122 2.03 4.65 -7.65
N PHE A 123 2.99 5.59 -7.65
CA PHE A 123 2.73 6.94 -8.15
C PHE A 123 2.47 6.97 -9.66
N GLN A 124 3.24 6.23 -10.45
CA GLN A 124 3.02 6.11 -11.89
C GLN A 124 1.64 5.52 -12.20
N THR A 125 1.21 4.51 -11.42
CA THR A 125 -0.11 3.90 -11.58
C THR A 125 -1.22 4.91 -11.28
N ILE A 126 -1.13 5.64 -10.16
CA ILE A 126 -2.12 6.67 -9.81
C ILE A 126 -2.18 7.74 -10.89
N LYS A 127 -1.03 8.25 -11.31
CA LYS A 127 -0.96 9.28 -12.35
C LYS A 127 -1.64 8.79 -13.63
N SER A 128 -1.32 7.57 -14.08
CA SER A 128 -1.93 6.98 -15.27
C SER A 128 -3.44 6.77 -15.14
N GLU A 129 -3.93 6.36 -13.97
CA GLU A 129 -5.38 6.20 -13.75
C GLU A 129 -6.11 7.56 -13.74
N LEU A 130 -5.49 8.60 -13.18
CA LEU A 130 -6.05 9.94 -13.20
C LEU A 130 -6.05 10.53 -14.61
N GLU A 131 -4.96 10.38 -15.38
CA GLU A 131 -4.88 10.83 -16.78
C GLU A 131 -5.92 10.19 -17.71
N LYS A 132 -6.50 9.04 -17.35
CA LYS A 132 -7.58 8.43 -18.15
C LYS A 132 -8.94 9.10 -17.95
N GLU A 133 -9.11 9.85 -16.87
CA GLU A 133 -10.38 10.46 -16.48
C GLU A 133 -10.47 11.94 -16.91
N PHE A 134 -9.38 12.50 -17.48
CA PHE A 134 -9.19 13.92 -17.87
C PHE A 134 -8.60 14.08 -19.28
#